data_AF-A0A550GUT0-F1
#
_entry.id   AF-A0A550GUT0-F1
#
_cell.length_a   1.000
_cell.length_b   1.000
_cell.length_c   1.000
_cell.angle_alpha   90.00
_cell.angle_beta   90.00
_cell.angle_gamma   90.00
#
_symmetry.space_group_name_H-M   'P 1'
#
loop_
_entity.id
_entity.type
_entity.pdbx_description
1 polymer ?
#
loop_
_entity_poly.entity_id
_entity_poly.type
_entity_poly.pdbx_seq_one_letter_code
_entity_poly.pdbx_strand_id
1 'polypeptide(L)'
;MKTYSLPEYVIDRDQDRCIRCKVCVNQCTYDTHYYDEEDDLIRSSDENCVNCQRCVTFCPTNAITIIKNPNKSRSNVNWSQEAIGDLKKQAESGVVVLTGMGCDKPHLTYWDRLLLNASQVTNPSIDPLREPMEIRTYLGSKQDSLEIALKDNKFNLKTTLSPQLLLETPIMFSSMSYGAISLNVHEALARAAVECGT
;
A
#
# COMPACT_ATOMS: atom_id res chain seq x y z
N MET A 1 -15.88 -2.17 5.35
CA MET A 1 -15.52 -2.13 3.92
C MET A 1 -15.22 -3.54 3.50
N LYS A 2 -15.78 -4.03 2.38
CA LYS A 2 -15.49 -5.39 1.92
C LYS A 2 -14.09 -5.39 1.30
N THR A 3 -13.18 -6.19 1.85
CA THR A 3 -11.83 -6.41 1.30
C THR A 3 -11.93 -7.20 0.01
N TYR A 4 -11.20 -6.77 -1.03
CA TYR A 4 -11.11 -7.47 -2.31
C TYR A 4 -9.75 -8.18 -2.48
N SER A 5 -8.86 -8.05 -1.49
CA SER A 5 -7.65 -8.87 -1.39
C SER A 5 -7.96 -10.28 -0.92
N LEU A 6 -7.32 -11.28 -1.55
CA LEU A 6 -7.35 -12.65 -1.06
C LEU A 6 -6.48 -12.79 0.20
N PRO A 7 -6.83 -13.68 1.14
CA PRO A 7 -5.98 -13.96 2.29
C PRO A 7 -4.67 -14.60 1.83
N GLU A 8 -3.56 -14.24 2.47
CA GLU A 8 -2.23 -14.79 2.12
C GLU A 8 -2.07 -16.24 2.59
N TYR A 9 -2.74 -16.59 3.69
CA TYR A 9 -2.69 -17.88 4.33
C TYR A 9 -4.10 -18.46 4.43
N VAL A 10 -4.20 -19.78 4.30
CA VAL A 10 -5.42 -20.56 4.53
C VAL A 10 -5.16 -21.48 5.70
N ILE A 11 -6.15 -21.59 6.58
CA ILE A 11 -6.09 -22.42 7.76
C ILE A 11 -6.80 -23.72 7.46
N ASP A 12 -6.01 -24.79 7.38
CA ASP A 12 -6.54 -26.14 7.28
C ASP A 12 -6.68 -26.72 8.69
N ARG A 13 -7.91 -27.05 9.07
CA ARG A 13 -8.22 -27.65 10.37
C ARG A 13 -8.76 -29.05 10.15
N ASP A 14 -8.02 -30.03 10.63
CA ASP A 14 -8.45 -31.42 10.70
C ASP A 14 -9.54 -31.55 11.77
N GLN A 15 -10.79 -31.74 11.33
CA GLN A 15 -11.93 -31.85 12.22
C GLN A 15 -11.94 -33.16 13.02
N ASP A 16 -11.34 -34.23 12.49
CA ASP A 16 -11.27 -35.53 13.18
C ASP A 16 -10.30 -35.45 14.38
N ARG A 17 -9.28 -34.60 14.28
CA ARG A 17 -8.31 -34.36 15.37
C ARG A 17 -8.71 -33.22 16.30
N CYS A 18 -9.67 -32.38 15.91
CA CYS A 18 -10.06 -31.21 16.67
C CYS A 18 -10.95 -31.58 17.85
N ILE A 19 -10.41 -31.54 19.07
CA ILE A 19 -11.18 -31.78 20.31
C ILE A 19 -11.96 -30.55 20.82
N ARG A 20 -12.06 -29.49 20.01
CA ARG A 20 -12.82 -28.26 20.32
C ARG A 20 -12.45 -27.59 21.66
N CYS A 21 -11.19 -27.71 22.08
CA CYS A 21 -10.68 -27.17 23.36
C CYS A 21 -10.60 -25.63 23.45
N LYS A 22 -10.95 -24.89 22.38
CA LYS A 22 -10.92 -23.42 22.29
C LYS A 22 -9.57 -22.73 22.57
N VAL A 23 -8.48 -23.47 22.78
CA VAL A 23 -7.13 -22.91 22.99
C VAL A 23 -6.71 -21.99 21.83
N CYS A 24 -6.95 -22.41 20.58
CA CYS A 24 -6.65 -21.60 19.41
C CYS A 24 -7.44 -20.28 19.35
N VAL A 25 -8.67 -20.25 19.85
CA VAL A 25 -9.48 -19.02 19.95
C VAL A 25 -8.86 -18.10 20.99
N ASN A 26 -8.56 -18.62 22.18
CA ASN A 26 -8.00 -17.83 23.29
C ASN A 26 -6.58 -17.31 23.05
N GLN A 27 -5.77 -18.01 22.24
CA GLN A 27 -4.38 -17.65 21.98
C GLN A 27 -4.20 -16.77 20.75
N CYS A 28 -5.22 -16.61 19.91
CA CYS A 28 -5.11 -15.81 18.70
C CYS A 28 -5.33 -14.33 19.01
N THR A 29 -4.29 -13.51 18.86
CA THR A 29 -4.39 -12.05 19.01
C THR A 29 -5.08 -11.35 17.82
N TYR A 30 -5.29 -12.09 16.74
CA TYR A 30 -5.84 -11.57 15.48
C TYR A 30 -7.30 -11.98 15.25
N ASP A 31 -7.97 -12.56 16.26
CA ASP A 31 -9.36 -13.01 16.16
C ASP A 31 -9.61 -13.88 14.91
N THR A 32 -8.63 -14.71 14.58
CA THR A 32 -8.67 -15.57 13.39
C THR A 32 -9.55 -16.79 13.61
N HIS A 33 -9.67 -17.29 14.85
CA HIS A 33 -10.47 -18.45 15.17
C HIS A 33 -11.67 -18.03 16.03
N TYR A 34 -12.83 -18.61 15.76
CA TYR A 34 -14.04 -18.40 16.55
C TYR A 34 -14.77 -19.73 16.76
N TYR A 35 -15.55 -19.79 17.83
CA TYR A 35 -16.40 -20.93 18.12
C TYR A 35 -17.80 -20.65 17.60
N ASP A 36 -18.30 -21.55 16.78
CA ASP A 36 -19.66 -21.54 16.26
C ASP A 36 -20.54 -22.39 17.18
N GLU A 37 -21.45 -21.74 17.91
CA GLU A 37 -22.31 -22.41 18.88
C GLU A 37 -23.42 -23.23 18.21
N GLU A 38 -23.83 -22.88 16.99
CA GLU A 38 -24.92 -23.56 16.29
C GLU A 38 -24.48 -24.95 15.80
N ASP A 39 -23.27 -25.01 15.22
CA ASP A 39 -22.70 -26.25 14.68
C ASP A 39 -21.81 -26.99 15.68
N ASP A 40 -21.55 -26.41 16.86
CA ASP A 40 -20.59 -26.91 17.86
C ASP A 40 -19.20 -27.18 17.22
N LEU A 41 -18.70 -26.20 16.46
CA LEU A 41 -17.44 -26.30 15.71
C LEU A 41 -16.54 -25.08 15.94
N ILE A 42 -15.22 -25.27 15.79
CA ILE A 42 -14.28 -24.14 15.72
C ILE A 42 -14.04 -23.83 14.24
N ARG A 43 -14.38 -22.60 13.85
CA ARG A 43 -14.17 -22.06 12.51
C ARG A 43 -13.03 -21.04 12.51
N SER A 44 -12.53 -20.73 11.32
CA SER A 44 -11.44 -19.77 11.15
C SER A 44 -11.75 -18.80 10.01
N SER A 45 -11.38 -17.53 10.20
CA SER A 45 -11.43 -16.47 9.21
C SER A 45 -10.03 -16.23 8.66
N ASP A 46 -9.71 -16.85 7.54
CA ASP A 46 -8.37 -16.82 6.91
C ASP A 46 -7.84 -15.40 6.66
N GLU A 47 -8.74 -14.44 6.44
CA GLU A 47 -8.45 -13.02 6.21
C GLU A 47 -7.63 -12.36 7.34
N ASN A 48 -7.78 -12.86 8.57
CA ASN A 48 -7.10 -12.31 9.74
C ASN A 48 -5.76 -13.01 10.03
N CYS A 49 -5.45 -14.11 9.32
CA CYS A 49 -4.28 -14.91 9.64
C CYS A 49 -2.99 -14.25 9.15
N VAL A 50 -2.08 -13.96 10.07
CA VAL A 50 -0.72 -13.47 9.76
C VAL A 50 0.37 -14.54 9.85
N ASN A 51 -0.03 -15.81 9.95
CA ASN A 51 0.89 -16.96 10.06
C ASN A 51 1.91 -16.85 11.22
N CYS A 52 1.49 -16.38 12.40
CA CYS A 52 2.35 -16.31 13.59
C CYS A 52 2.64 -17.67 14.24
N GLN A 53 2.08 -18.76 13.71
CA GLN A 53 2.25 -20.15 14.16
C GLN A 53 1.81 -20.46 15.61
N ARG A 54 1.28 -19.48 16.36
CA ARG A 54 0.87 -19.67 17.75
C ARG A 54 -0.22 -20.72 17.90
N CYS A 55 -1.28 -20.68 17.09
CA CYS A 55 -2.36 -21.65 17.17
C CYS A 55 -1.93 -23.07 16.82
N VAL A 56 -0.95 -23.22 15.90
CA VAL A 56 -0.36 -24.51 15.51
C VAL A 56 0.41 -25.10 16.70
N THR A 57 1.32 -24.32 17.29
CA THR A 57 2.17 -24.76 18.41
C THR A 57 1.38 -25.12 19.67
N PHE A 58 0.32 -24.36 19.98
CA PHE A 58 -0.48 -24.58 21.20
C PHE A 58 -1.61 -25.59 21.02
N CYS A 59 -1.80 -26.17 19.82
CA CYS A 59 -2.83 -27.17 19.60
C CYS A 59 -2.43 -28.52 20.22
N PRO A 60 -3.11 -29.03 21.27
CA PRO A 60 -2.69 -30.26 21.94
C PRO A 60 -2.79 -31.51 21.05
N THR A 61 -3.63 -31.46 20.01
CA THR A 61 -3.82 -32.57 19.07
C THR A 61 -3.17 -32.32 17.71
N ASN A 62 -2.45 -31.20 17.54
CA ASN A 62 -1.83 -30.78 16.27
C ASN A 62 -2.82 -30.81 15.08
N ALA A 63 -4.05 -30.34 15.31
CA ALA A 63 -5.15 -30.37 14.34
C ALA A 63 -5.17 -29.17 13.37
N ILE A 64 -4.24 -28.22 13.50
CA ILE A 64 -4.23 -26.97 12.72
C ILE A 64 -2.96 -26.93 11.88
N THR A 65 -3.11 -26.67 10.59
CA THR A 65 -2.03 -26.41 9.64
C THR A 65 -2.29 -25.08 8.95
N ILE A 66 -1.27 -24.22 8.87
CA ILE A 66 -1.36 -22.96 8.10
C ILE A 66 -0.61 -23.17 6.79
N ILE A 67 -1.32 -23.03 5.68
CA ILE A 67 -0.76 -23.16 4.33
C ILE A 67 -0.81 -21.81 3.62
N LYS A 68 0.14 -21.56 2.71
CA LYS A 68 0.04 -20.40 1.82
C LYS A 68 -1.14 -20.60 0.88
N ASN A 69 -1.93 -19.55 0.66
CA ASN A 69 -3.11 -19.63 -0.19
C ASN A 69 -2.72 -20.11 -1.61
N PRO A 70 -3.34 -21.19 -2.12
CA PRO A 70 -3.05 -21.69 -3.47
C PRO A 70 -3.53 -20.74 -4.57
N ASN A 71 -4.55 -19.92 -4.31
CA ASN A 71 -5.11 -18.96 -5.26
C ASN A 71 -4.18 -17.75 -5.40
N LYS A 72 -3.19 -17.86 -6.29
CA LYS A 72 -2.19 -16.82 -6.55
C LYS A 72 -2.44 -16.11 -7.87
N SER A 73 -2.13 -14.82 -7.92
CA SER A 73 -2.10 -14.08 -9.19
C SER A 73 -0.94 -14.59 -10.06
N ARG A 74 -0.89 -14.25 -11.35
CA ARG A 74 0.27 -14.61 -12.17
C ARG A 74 1.48 -13.79 -11.72
N SER A 75 2.50 -14.43 -11.14
CA SER A 75 3.75 -13.75 -10.79
C SER A 75 4.72 -13.68 -11.97
N ASN A 76 5.53 -12.64 -11.99
CA ASN A 76 6.73 -12.54 -12.81
C ASN A 76 7.84 -11.85 -11.99
N VAL A 77 8.98 -11.56 -12.62
CA VAL A 77 10.15 -10.97 -11.94
C VAL A 77 9.84 -9.59 -11.34
N ASN A 78 9.03 -8.77 -12.01
CA ASN A 78 8.67 -7.44 -11.54
C ASN A 78 7.47 -7.47 -10.59
N TRP A 79 6.54 -8.41 -10.82
CA TRP A 79 5.28 -8.54 -10.10
C TRP A 79 5.28 -9.83 -9.30
N SER A 80 5.93 -9.80 -8.12
CA SER A 80 5.87 -10.89 -7.15
C SER A 80 4.51 -10.91 -6.43
N GLN A 81 4.15 -12.02 -5.79
CA GLN A 81 2.92 -12.09 -5.00
C GLN A 81 2.90 -11.07 -3.85
N GLU A 82 4.07 -10.87 -3.22
CA GLU A 82 4.28 -9.86 -2.19
C GLU A 82 3.97 -8.46 -2.73
N ALA A 83 4.61 -8.05 -3.84
CA ALA A 83 4.40 -6.73 -4.43
C ALA A 83 2.93 -6.49 -4.83
N ILE A 84 2.28 -7.47 -5.44
CA ILE A 84 0.86 -7.38 -5.82
C ILE A 84 -0.03 -7.27 -4.56
N GLY A 85 0.25 -8.08 -3.54
CA GLY A 85 -0.50 -8.09 -2.28
C GLY A 85 -0.37 -6.75 -1.54
N ASP A 86 0.85 -6.24 -1.43
CA ASP A 86 1.13 -4.98 -0.77
C ASP A 86 0.47 -3.81 -1.49
N LEU A 87 0.52 -3.76 -2.82
CA LEU A 87 -0.17 -2.71 -3.58
C LEU A 87 -1.69 -2.74 -3.38
N LYS A 88 -2.29 -3.93 -3.32
CA LYS A 88 -3.73 -4.06 -3.02
C LYS A 88 -4.06 -3.56 -1.61
N LYS A 89 -3.25 -3.93 -0.62
CA LYS A 89 -3.41 -3.46 0.77
C LYS A 89 -3.25 -1.93 0.86
N GLN A 90 -2.27 -1.35 0.17
CA GLN A 90 -2.07 0.11 0.12
C GLN A 90 -3.24 0.82 -0.58
N ALA A 91 -3.74 0.26 -1.68
CA ALA A 91 -4.90 0.81 -2.37
C ALA A 91 -6.18 0.79 -1.52
N GLU A 92 -6.37 -0.24 -0.69
CA GLU A 92 -7.53 -0.32 0.22
C GLU A 92 -7.40 0.57 1.45
N SER A 93 -6.19 0.70 2.01
CA SER A 93 -5.95 1.43 3.27
C SER A 93 -5.54 2.89 3.10
N GLY A 94 -5.02 3.27 1.92
CA GLY A 94 -4.47 4.59 1.66
C GLY A 94 -3.15 4.90 2.39
N VAL A 95 -2.53 3.90 3.03
CA VAL A 95 -1.28 4.04 3.78
C VAL A 95 -0.23 3.06 3.30
N VAL A 96 1.05 3.43 3.49
CA VAL A 96 2.19 2.58 3.16
C VAL A 96 2.22 1.35 4.07
N VAL A 97 2.44 0.17 3.49
CA VAL A 97 2.53 -1.08 4.24
C VAL A 97 3.79 -1.07 5.10
N LEU A 98 3.63 -1.34 6.39
CA LEU A 98 4.73 -1.45 7.34
C LEU A 98 5.19 -2.90 7.44
N THR A 99 6.50 -3.11 7.33
CA THR A 99 7.16 -4.41 7.47
C THR A 99 8.30 -4.33 8.48
N GLY A 100 8.82 -5.49 8.90
CA GLY A 100 9.93 -5.58 9.85
C GLY A 100 10.92 -6.68 9.46
N MET A 101 11.94 -6.91 10.29
CA MET A 101 13.00 -7.91 10.10
C MET A 101 14.05 -7.60 9.01
N GLY A 102 14.14 -6.34 8.59
CA GLY A 102 15.15 -5.89 7.61
C GLY A 102 14.78 -6.25 6.18
N CYS A 103 15.77 -6.19 5.27
CA CYS A 103 15.61 -6.55 3.87
C CYS A 103 16.56 -7.70 3.53
N ASP A 104 16.03 -8.90 3.27
CA ASP A 104 16.77 -10.11 2.91
C ASP A 104 16.66 -10.45 1.42
N LYS A 105 16.16 -9.52 0.59
CA LYS A 105 15.90 -9.76 -0.84
C LYS A 105 17.21 -10.13 -1.56
N PRO A 106 17.29 -11.28 -2.25
CA PRO A 106 18.53 -11.81 -2.81
C PRO A 106 19.01 -11.06 -4.06
N HIS A 107 18.09 -10.37 -4.75
CA HIS A 107 18.37 -9.66 -6.00
C HIS A 107 17.75 -8.27 -5.94
N LEU A 108 18.58 -7.26 -6.20
CA LEU A 108 18.18 -5.87 -6.29
C LEU A 108 17.95 -5.51 -7.76
N THR A 109 16.75 -5.04 -8.09
CA THR A 109 16.45 -4.40 -9.37
C THR A 109 17.26 -3.11 -9.52
N TYR A 110 17.21 -2.49 -10.71
CA TYR A 110 17.87 -1.19 -10.90
C TYR A 110 17.38 -0.14 -9.89
N TRP A 111 16.08 -0.14 -9.58
CA TRP A 111 15.47 0.77 -8.61
C TRP A 111 15.91 0.46 -7.17
N ASP A 112 16.03 -0.83 -6.82
CA ASP A 112 16.46 -1.23 -5.47
C ASP A 112 17.93 -0.88 -5.16
N ARG A 113 18.71 -0.51 -6.19
CA ARG A 113 20.09 -0.01 -6.04
C ARG A 113 20.15 1.50 -5.78
N LEU A 114 19.06 2.23 -5.99
CA LEU A 114 18.99 3.65 -5.67
C LEU A 114 18.67 3.81 -4.19
N LEU A 115 19.65 4.32 -3.44
CA LEU A 115 19.50 4.59 -2.01
C LEU A 115 19.11 6.06 -1.81
N LEU A 116 18.17 6.31 -0.89
CA LEU A 116 17.79 7.65 -0.48
C LEU A 116 18.80 8.15 0.57
N ASN A 117 19.37 9.33 0.32
CA ASN A 117 20.22 9.98 1.30
C ASN A 117 19.36 10.57 2.42
N ALA A 118 19.64 10.15 3.65
CA ALA A 118 19.06 10.76 4.84
C ALA A 118 20.06 11.76 5.43
N SER A 119 19.57 12.92 5.87
CA SER A 119 20.38 13.81 6.66
C SER A 119 20.58 13.26 8.06
N GLN A 120 21.79 13.40 8.60
CA GLN A 120 22.17 12.85 9.90
C GLN A 120 22.56 13.97 10.88
N VAL A 121 23.77 14.50 10.74
CA VAL A 121 24.35 15.47 11.69
C VAL A 121 24.29 16.91 11.16
N THR A 122 24.51 17.10 9.85
CA THR A 122 24.67 18.43 9.24
C THR A 122 23.41 19.27 9.27
N ASN A 123 22.26 18.63 9.08
CA ASN A 123 20.95 19.28 9.16
C ASN A 123 19.93 18.28 9.72
N PRO A 124 18.95 18.73 10.51
CA PRO A 124 17.91 17.84 11.01
C PRO A 124 17.00 17.36 9.86
N SER A 125 16.45 16.16 10.02
CA SER A 125 15.34 15.69 9.18
C SER A 125 14.02 16.35 9.64
N ILE A 126 13.13 16.59 8.69
CA ILE A 126 11.81 17.20 8.93
C ILE A 126 10.78 16.09 9.19
N ASP A 127 9.86 16.30 10.14
CA ASP A 127 8.76 15.35 10.41
C ASP A 127 7.58 15.60 9.44
N PRO A 128 7.35 14.72 8.44
CA PRO A 128 6.31 14.93 7.43
C PRO A 128 4.88 14.77 7.97
N LEU A 129 4.69 14.24 9.17
CA LEU A 129 3.36 14.10 9.79
C LEU A 129 2.97 15.32 10.62
N ARG A 130 3.96 16.07 11.13
CA ARG A 130 3.75 17.23 12.01
C ARG A 130 4.00 18.55 11.31
N GLU A 131 4.87 18.57 10.31
CA GLU A 131 5.26 19.78 9.58
C GLU A 131 4.71 19.74 8.14
N PRO A 132 4.35 20.91 7.57
CA PRO A 132 3.83 20.97 6.21
C PRO A 132 4.92 20.65 5.19
N MET A 133 4.58 19.85 4.18
CA MET A 133 5.45 19.53 3.04
C MET A 133 4.76 19.95 1.74
N GLU A 134 5.45 20.75 0.92
CA GLU A 134 4.94 21.14 -0.41
C GLU A 134 5.44 20.17 -1.47
N ILE A 135 4.51 19.56 -2.20
CA ILE A 135 4.78 18.61 -3.30
C ILE A 135 4.26 19.13 -4.66
N ARG A 136 3.83 20.39 -4.68
CA ARG A 136 3.30 21.07 -5.85
C ARG A 136 4.36 21.12 -6.96
N THR A 137 3.93 20.79 -8.17
CA THR A 137 4.83 20.67 -9.32
C THR A 137 4.29 21.52 -10.49
N TYR A 138 5.20 22.17 -11.21
CA TYR A 138 4.89 22.93 -12.41
C TYR A 138 5.54 22.27 -13.63
N LEU A 139 4.73 21.93 -14.64
CA LEU A 139 5.22 21.40 -15.91
C LEU A 139 5.21 22.50 -16.96
N GLY A 140 6.38 22.82 -17.51
CA GLY A 140 6.55 23.83 -18.56
C GLY A 140 7.99 24.30 -18.65
N SER A 141 8.26 25.19 -19.61
CA SER A 141 9.59 25.79 -19.73
C SER A 141 9.90 26.64 -18.49
N LYS A 142 11.06 26.39 -17.87
CA LYS A 142 11.60 27.28 -16.84
C LYS A 142 12.33 28.43 -17.54
N GLN A 143 12.09 29.66 -17.09
CA GLN A 143 12.80 30.84 -17.58
C GLN A 143 14.13 30.98 -16.84
N ASP A 144 15.18 31.42 -17.54
CA ASP A 144 16.53 31.52 -16.98
C ASP A 144 16.63 32.61 -15.89
N SER A 145 15.88 33.71 -16.07
CA SER A 145 15.88 34.83 -15.13
C SER A 145 14.54 35.56 -15.12
N LEU A 146 14.20 36.16 -13.98
CA LEU A 146 13.01 36.98 -13.80
C LEU A 146 13.43 38.45 -13.63
N GLU A 147 12.98 39.31 -14.54
CA GLU A 147 13.10 40.76 -14.43
C GLU A 147 11.89 41.31 -13.69
N ILE A 148 12.14 41.97 -12.56
CA ILE A 148 11.10 42.59 -11.73
C ILE A 148 11.30 44.10 -11.76
N ALA A 149 10.26 44.84 -12.13
CA ALA A 149 10.24 46.29 -12.11
C ALA A 149 9.45 46.80 -10.90
N LEU A 150 9.99 47.79 -10.20
CA LEU A 150 9.29 48.50 -9.11
C LEU A 150 8.59 49.72 -9.70
N LYS A 151 7.25 49.68 -9.73
CA LYS A 151 6.41 50.85 -10.05
C LYS A 151 5.39 51.03 -8.94
N ASP A 152 5.25 52.26 -8.45
CA ASP A 152 4.22 52.64 -7.45
C ASP A 152 4.24 51.77 -6.18
N ASN A 153 5.43 51.50 -5.63
CA ASN A 153 5.64 50.59 -4.48
C ASN A 153 5.12 49.16 -4.67
N LYS A 154 4.87 48.72 -5.92
CA LYS A 154 4.49 47.35 -6.26
C LYS A 154 5.54 46.72 -7.18
N PHE A 155 5.86 45.46 -6.91
CA PHE A 155 6.72 44.64 -7.76
C PHE A 155 5.89 44.10 -8.93
N ASN A 156 6.25 44.49 -10.16
CA ASN A 156 5.64 43.97 -11.38
C ASN A 156 6.64 43.08 -12.13
N LEU A 157 6.19 41.89 -12.52
CA LEU A 157 6.97 40.98 -13.34
C LEU A 157 7.02 41.50 -14.79
N LYS A 158 8.21 41.78 -15.31
CA LYS A 158 8.41 42.22 -16.70
C LYS A 158 8.61 41.03 -17.63
N THR A 159 9.17 39.94 -17.13
CA THR A 159 9.36 38.70 -17.90
C THR A 159 8.01 38.05 -18.20
N THR A 160 7.75 37.74 -19.47
CA THR A 160 6.59 36.96 -19.87
C THR A 160 6.82 35.49 -19.51
N LEU A 161 6.01 34.96 -18.59
CA LEU A 161 6.07 33.55 -18.26
C LEU A 161 5.50 32.72 -19.41
N SER A 162 6.20 31.63 -19.75
CA SER A 162 5.67 30.58 -20.62
C SER A 162 4.47 29.90 -19.93
N PRO A 163 3.53 29.32 -20.71
CA PRO A 163 2.44 28.55 -20.12
C PRO A 163 3.01 27.39 -19.28
N GLN A 164 2.57 27.31 -18.03
CA GLN A 164 2.94 26.26 -17.08
C GLN A 164 1.66 25.57 -16.61
N LEU A 165 1.70 24.25 -16.57
CA LEU A 165 0.64 23.44 -15.96
C LEU A 165 0.96 23.25 -14.48
N LEU A 166 0.02 23.66 -13.63
CA LEU A 166 0.10 23.46 -12.19
C LEU A 166 -0.48 22.10 -11.81
N LEU A 167 0.27 21.34 -11.01
CA LEU A 167 -0.17 20.09 -10.38
C LEU A 167 0.02 20.20 -8.87
N GLU A 168 -0.97 19.80 -8.08
CA GLU A 168 -0.85 19.77 -6.62
C GLU A 168 0.01 18.61 -6.12
N THR A 169 0.21 17.58 -6.94
CA THR A 169 1.10 16.45 -6.66
C THR A 169 2.03 16.15 -7.85
N PRO A 170 3.18 15.50 -7.64
CA PRO A 170 4.08 15.12 -8.73
C PRO A 170 3.63 13.84 -9.46
N ILE A 171 2.45 13.31 -9.16
CA ILE A 171 1.91 12.06 -9.70
C ILE A 171 0.79 12.41 -10.66
N MET A 172 0.85 11.90 -11.90
CA MET A 172 -0.17 12.09 -12.92
C MET A 172 -0.70 10.78 -13.49
N PHE A 173 -2.01 10.71 -13.68
CA PHE A 173 -2.62 9.60 -14.42
C PHE A 173 -2.27 9.71 -15.91
N SER A 174 -1.65 8.68 -16.47
CA SER A 174 -1.32 8.63 -17.90
C SER A 174 -2.57 8.61 -18.77
N SER A 175 -2.48 9.20 -19.97
CA SER A 175 -3.53 9.05 -20.98
C SER A 175 -3.69 7.58 -21.37
N MET A 176 -4.94 7.12 -21.48
CA MET A 176 -5.30 5.76 -21.87
C MET A 176 -6.19 5.79 -23.11
N SER A 177 -5.99 4.83 -24.01
CA SER A 177 -6.82 4.72 -25.22
C SER A 177 -8.26 4.36 -24.85
N TYR A 178 -9.22 4.97 -25.55
CA TYR A 178 -10.62 4.58 -25.46
C TYR A 178 -10.76 3.11 -25.86
N GLY A 179 -11.13 2.27 -24.88
CA GLY A 179 -11.27 0.81 -25.05
C GLY A 179 -10.20 -0.03 -24.34
N ALA A 180 -9.14 0.58 -23.79
CA ALA A 180 -8.18 -0.16 -22.94
C ALA A 180 -8.82 -0.59 -21.60
N ILE A 181 -9.72 0.24 -21.08
CA ILE A 181 -10.46 0.01 -19.83
C ILE A 181 -11.93 0.41 -20.02
N SER A 182 -12.78 -0.01 -19.07
CA SER A 182 -14.20 0.33 -19.12
C SER A 182 -14.44 1.82 -18.88
N LEU A 183 -15.56 2.33 -19.40
CA LEU A 183 -15.96 3.74 -19.22
C LEU A 183 -16.03 4.14 -17.74
N ASN A 184 -16.53 3.24 -16.89
CA ASN A 184 -16.63 3.48 -15.45
C ASN A 184 -15.27 3.72 -14.79
N VAL A 185 -14.22 3.03 -15.26
CA VAL A 185 -12.86 3.23 -14.75
C VAL A 185 -12.30 4.56 -15.25
N HIS A 186 -12.53 4.92 -16.52
CA HIS A 186 -12.15 6.25 -17.02
C HIS A 186 -12.81 7.38 -16.21
N GLU A 187 -14.11 7.26 -15.93
CA GLU A 187 -14.85 8.25 -15.15
C GLU A 187 -14.34 8.34 -13.71
N ALA A 188 -14.08 7.19 -13.07
CA ALA A 188 -13.52 7.16 -11.72
C ALA A 188 -12.13 7.82 -11.66
N LEU A 189 -11.26 7.54 -12.63
CA LEU A 189 -9.93 8.14 -12.71
C LEU A 189 -9.99 9.65 -12.97
N ALA A 190 -10.90 10.12 -13.83
CA ALA A 190 -11.08 11.54 -14.08
C ALA A 190 -11.56 12.29 -12.82
N ARG A 191 -12.48 11.71 -12.05
CA ARG A 191 -12.92 12.27 -10.76
C ARG A 191 -11.77 12.32 -9.75
N ALA A 192 -11.00 11.24 -9.64
CA ALA A 192 -9.84 11.19 -8.76
C ALA A 192 -8.75 12.19 -9.17
N ALA A 193 -8.52 12.40 -10.47
CA ALA A 193 -7.57 13.38 -10.98
C ALA A 193 -7.95 14.80 -10.55
N VAL A 194 -9.23 15.16 -10.68
CA VAL A 194 -9.75 16.47 -10.24
C VAL A 194 -9.62 16.65 -8.73
N GLU A 195 -9.95 15.62 -7.94
CA GLU A 195 -9.86 15.66 -6.48
C GLU A 195 -8.42 15.77 -5.97
N CYS A 196 -7.49 15.03 -6.58
CA CYS A 196 -6.07 15.05 -6.21
C CYS A 196 -5.29 16.22 -6.85
N GLY A 197 -5.90 16.99 -7.77
CA GLY A 197 -5.26 18.12 -8.43
C GLY A 197 -4.14 17.71 -9.39
N THR A 198 -4.36 16.64 -10.16
CA THR A 198 -3.42 16.14 -11.18
C THR A 198 -3.98 16.10 -12.59
#